data_AF-A0A7K2CQP1-F1
#
_entry.id   AF-A0A7K2CQP1-F1
#
_cell.length_a   1.000
_cell.length_b   1.000
_cell.length_c   1.000
_cell.angle_alpha   90.00
_cell.angle_beta   90.00
_cell.angle_gamma   90.00
#
_symmetry.space_group_name_H-M   'P 1'
#
loop_
_entity.id
_entity.type
_entity.pdbx_description
1 polymer ?
#
loop_
_entity_poly.entity_id
_entity_poly.type
_entity_poly.pdbx_seq_one_letter_code
_entity_poly.pdbx_strand_id
1 'polypeptide(L)'
;EEVQARPSRLPPGATIVSAPFDRGDRTAGEVMESLIAGTLTREDAHQILLDSYRHIAEIGSPAFALLIRSIIDRSPVLFHCAGGKDRTGVAAAVILSILGVDRGQIVEDYMLTNDRLTDQSSTFQLRLAEYPEESRDVLLALGLAKPDYIELALDVIDREFGGIDAYVQERLSLTQAEIDALRKLLLEP
;
A
#
# COMPACT_ATOMS: atom_id res chain seq x y z
N GLU A 1 -3.89 13.68 -9.76
CA GLU A 1 -5.25 13.40 -10.28
C GLU A 1 -6.16 12.75 -9.24
N GLU A 2 -5.75 11.66 -8.57
CA GLU A 2 -6.58 10.95 -7.57
C GLU A 2 -7.15 11.88 -6.46
N VAL A 3 -6.31 12.71 -5.83
CA VAL A 3 -6.70 13.60 -4.73
C VAL A 3 -7.72 14.67 -5.16
N GLN A 4 -7.62 15.17 -6.39
CA GLN A 4 -8.55 16.16 -6.91
C GLN A 4 -9.90 15.53 -7.26
N ALA A 5 -9.89 14.31 -7.80
CA ALA A 5 -11.11 13.58 -8.15
C ALA A 5 -11.89 13.13 -6.92
N ARG A 6 -11.22 12.79 -5.82
CA ARG A 6 -11.83 12.31 -4.57
C ARG A 6 -11.13 12.91 -3.34
N PRO A 7 -11.42 14.18 -2.99
CA PRO A 7 -10.78 14.84 -1.85
C PRO A 7 -11.23 14.23 -0.52
N SER A 8 -10.29 14.08 0.41
CA SER A 8 -10.57 13.61 1.77
C SER A 8 -11.51 14.57 2.52
N ARG A 9 -12.51 14.02 3.19
CA ARG A 9 -13.42 14.77 4.08
C ARG A 9 -12.94 14.61 5.51
N LEU A 10 -12.37 15.68 6.07
CA LEU A 10 -11.70 15.62 7.36
C LEU A 10 -12.46 16.37 8.45
N PRO A 11 -12.35 15.92 9.72
CA PRO A 11 -12.85 16.69 10.84
C PRO A 11 -12.06 17.99 11.02
N PRO A 12 -12.64 19.00 11.69
CA PRO A 12 -11.92 20.22 12.04
C PRO A 12 -10.63 19.92 12.81
N GLY A 13 -9.54 20.61 12.45
CA GLY A 13 -8.23 20.47 13.11
C GLY A 13 -7.34 19.36 12.56
N ALA A 14 -7.84 18.49 11.69
CA ALA A 14 -6.99 17.51 11.00
C ALA A 14 -6.08 18.20 9.98
N THR A 15 -4.81 17.77 9.93
CA THR A 15 -3.82 18.26 8.96
C THR A 15 -3.57 17.19 7.90
N ILE A 16 -3.55 17.59 6.62
CA ILE A 16 -3.19 16.71 5.51
C ILE A 16 -1.70 16.87 5.22
N VAL A 17 -1.00 15.74 5.18
CA VAL A 17 0.33 15.62 4.59
C VAL A 17 0.18 14.80 3.31
N SER A 18 0.57 15.37 2.17
CA SER A 18 0.45 14.70 0.87
C SER A 18 1.80 14.09 0.49
N ALA A 19 1.79 12.80 0.17
CA ALA A 19 2.97 12.04 -0.28
C ALA A 19 2.65 11.34 -1.62
N PRO A 20 2.53 12.08 -2.73
CA PRO A 20 2.10 11.52 -3.99
C PRO A 20 3.21 10.68 -4.64
N PHE A 21 2.88 9.47 -5.04
CA PHE A 21 3.68 8.66 -5.95
C PHE A 21 2.78 7.68 -6.72
N ASP A 22 3.23 7.34 -7.93
CA ASP A 22 2.53 6.42 -8.82
C ASP A 22 2.83 4.96 -8.44
N ARG A 23 1.96 4.04 -8.89
CA ARG A 23 2.04 2.62 -8.63
C ARG A 23 2.76 1.84 -9.73
N GLY A 24 3.16 2.47 -10.83
CA GLY A 24 4.02 1.87 -11.86
C GLY A 24 3.55 2.12 -13.29
N ASP A 25 4.11 1.34 -14.21
CA ASP A 25 4.06 1.58 -15.66
C ASP A 25 2.65 1.60 -16.28
N ARG A 26 1.65 1.01 -15.61
CA ARG A 26 0.24 1.10 -16.03
C ARG A 26 -0.56 1.96 -15.06
N THR A 27 -1.17 2.99 -15.59
CA THR A 27 -2.11 3.84 -14.86
C THR A 27 -3.38 3.05 -14.53
N ALA A 28 -4.07 3.48 -13.46
CA ALA A 28 -5.39 2.93 -13.15
C ALA A 28 -6.39 3.10 -14.31
N GLY A 29 -6.24 4.16 -15.12
CA GLY A 29 -7.05 4.38 -16.31
C GLY A 29 -6.86 3.28 -17.36
N GLU A 30 -5.62 2.98 -17.73
CA GLU A 30 -5.29 1.96 -18.73
C GLU A 30 -5.72 0.54 -18.31
N VAL A 31 -5.64 0.24 -17.01
CA VAL A 31 -6.15 -1.02 -16.46
C VAL A 31 -7.67 -1.09 -16.60
N MET A 32 -8.38 -0.01 -16.25
CA MET A 32 -9.84 0.06 -16.36
C MET A 32 -10.32 0.02 -17.82
N GLU A 33 -9.61 0.67 -18.75
CA GLU A 33 -9.91 0.58 -20.19
C GLU A 33 -9.80 -0.85 -20.71
N SER A 34 -8.75 -1.58 -20.32
CA SER A 34 -8.57 -2.99 -20.70
C SER A 34 -9.63 -3.90 -20.08
N LEU A 35 -10.02 -3.61 -18.83
CA LEU A 35 -11.10 -4.32 -18.16
C LEU A 35 -12.44 -4.15 -18.89
N ILE A 36 -12.79 -2.91 -19.25
CA ILE A 36 -14.04 -2.58 -19.95
C ILE A 36 -14.04 -3.15 -21.37
N ALA A 37 -12.87 -3.17 -22.04
CA ALA A 37 -12.71 -3.80 -23.35
C ALA A 37 -12.76 -5.33 -23.31
N GLY A 38 -12.79 -5.95 -22.13
CA GLY A 38 -12.78 -7.42 -21.96
C GLY A 38 -11.47 -8.08 -22.37
N THR A 39 -10.38 -7.30 -22.45
CA THR A 39 -9.04 -7.79 -22.87
C THR A 39 -8.14 -8.13 -21.69
N LEU A 40 -8.55 -7.78 -20.47
CA LEU A 40 -7.80 -8.05 -19.24
C LEU A 40 -8.25 -9.38 -18.62
N THR A 41 -7.32 -10.30 -18.40
CA THR A 41 -7.58 -11.55 -17.69
C THR A 41 -7.23 -11.47 -16.20
N ARG A 42 -7.61 -12.49 -15.42
CA ARG A 42 -7.20 -12.61 -14.01
C ARG A 42 -5.69 -12.77 -13.86
N GLU A 43 -5.05 -13.42 -14.82
CA GLU A 43 -3.59 -13.59 -14.82
C GLU A 43 -2.90 -12.24 -15.08
N ASP A 44 -3.40 -11.47 -16.05
CA ASP A 44 -2.89 -10.13 -16.30
C ASP A 44 -3.07 -9.23 -15.07
N ALA A 45 -4.24 -9.29 -14.43
CA ALA A 45 -4.49 -8.57 -13.18
C ALA A 45 -3.52 -8.96 -12.06
N HIS A 46 -3.17 -10.24 -11.96
CA HIS A 46 -2.20 -10.74 -10.99
C HIS A 46 -0.80 -10.18 -11.28
N GLN A 47 -0.34 -10.28 -12.52
CA GLN A 47 0.97 -9.78 -12.94
C GLN A 47 1.10 -8.27 -12.77
N ILE A 48 0.07 -7.50 -13.17
CA ILE A 48 0.03 -6.03 -12.99
C ILE A 48 0.22 -5.65 -11.53
N LEU A 49 -0.42 -6.38 -10.60
CA LEU A 49 -0.27 -6.12 -9.18
C LEU A 49 1.12 -6.50 -8.68
N LEU A 50 1.71 -7.61 -9.13
CA LEU A 50 3.09 -7.96 -8.78
C LEU A 50 4.07 -6.86 -9.24
N ASP A 51 3.95 -6.39 -10.48
CA ASP A 51 4.76 -5.32 -11.02
C ASP A 51 4.57 -4.02 -10.22
N SER A 52 3.33 -3.73 -9.82
CA SER A 52 3.02 -2.58 -8.99
C SER A 52 3.66 -2.65 -7.60
N TYR A 53 3.63 -3.81 -6.93
CA TYR A 53 4.22 -3.99 -5.61
C TYR A 53 5.74 -3.87 -5.64
N ARG A 54 6.38 -4.41 -6.70
CA ARG A 54 7.81 -4.17 -6.96
C ARG A 54 8.09 -2.67 -7.10
N HIS A 55 7.34 -1.98 -7.96
CA HIS A 55 7.54 -0.55 -8.20
C HIS A 55 7.36 0.28 -6.92
N ILE A 56 6.32 0.01 -6.13
CA ILE A 56 6.07 0.68 -4.85
C ILE A 56 7.26 0.52 -3.90
N ALA A 57 7.85 -0.68 -3.81
CA ALA A 57 9.04 -0.91 -2.98
C ALA A 57 10.28 -0.14 -3.50
N GLU A 58 10.43 -0.06 -4.82
CA GLU A 58 11.57 0.61 -5.47
C GLU A 58 11.51 2.15 -5.35
N ILE A 59 10.34 2.77 -5.53
CA ILE A 59 10.22 4.23 -5.64
C ILE A 59 9.50 4.90 -4.46
N GLY A 60 8.81 4.13 -3.61
CA GLY A 60 7.99 4.66 -2.51
C GLY A 60 8.79 5.26 -1.35
N SER A 61 10.11 5.08 -1.33
CA SER A 61 10.98 5.44 -0.19
C SER A 61 10.82 6.89 0.29
N PRO A 62 10.69 7.94 -0.56
CA PRO A 62 10.50 9.30 -0.08
C PRO A 62 9.15 9.49 0.65
N ALA A 63 8.10 8.82 0.17
CA ALA A 63 6.77 8.87 0.78
C ALA A 63 6.75 8.13 2.13
N PHE A 64 7.43 6.99 2.22
CA PHE A 64 7.54 6.24 3.47
C PHE A 64 8.34 7.00 4.53
N ALA A 65 9.45 7.65 4.13
CA ALA A 65 10.23 8.48 5.04
C ALA A 65 9.43 9.68 5.56
N LEU A 66 8.63 10.33 4.70
CA LEU A 66 7.73 11.41 5.10
C LEU A 66 6.64 10.92 6.07
N LEU A 67 6.06 9.74 5.82
CA LEU A 67 5.09 9.12 6.72
C LEU A 67 5.71 8.84 8.10
N ILE A 68 6.88 8.21 8.14
CA ILE A 68 7.57 7.87 9.40
C ILE A 68 7.87 9.14 10.22
N ARG A 69 8.41 10.19 9.58
CA ARG A 69 8.62 11.48 10.25
C ARG A 69 7.32 12.12 10.73
N SER A 70 6.25 12.00 9.95
CA SER A 70 4.93 12.49 10.35
C SER A 70 4.37 11.74 11.56
N ILE A 71 4.60 10.42 11.66
CA ILE A 71 4.23 9.61 12.83
C ILE A 71 4.99 10.08 14.06
N ILE A 72 6.31 10.30 13.93
CA ILE A 72 7.17 10.77 15.02
C ILE A 72 6.70 12.14 15.53
N ASP A 73 6.37 13.06 14.62
CA ASP A 73 6.05 14.44 14.98
C ASP A 73 4.59 14.67 15.41
N ARG A 74 3.64 13.87 14.91
CA ARG A 74 2.19 14.22 14.90
C ARG A 74 1.25 13.09 15.32
N SER A 75 1.74 12.04 15.98
CA SER A 75 0.88 10.94 16.45
C SER A 75 -0.32 11.45 17.29
N PRO A 76 -1.56 10.92 17.11
CA PRO A 76 -1.92 9.81 16.22
C PRO A 76 -2.04 10.22 14.74
N VAL A 77 -1.58 9.32 13.85
CA VAL A 77 -1.62 9.51 12.39
C VAL A 77 -2.49 8.43 11.74
N LEU A 78 -3.37 8.87 10.83
CA LEU A 78 -4.04 8.00 9.86
C LEU A 78 -3.36 8.20 8.51
N PHE A 79 -2.94 7.11 7.86
CA PHE A 79 -2.37 7.13 6.52
C PHE A 79 -3.19 6.22 5.60
N HIS A 80 -3.41 6.66 4.36
CA HIS A 80 -4.23 5.93 3.40
C HIS A 80 -3.79 6.21 1.96
N CYS A 81 -4.22 5.35 1.05
CA CYS A 81 -4.21 5.62 -0.39
C CYS A 81 -5.65 5.55 -0.93
N ALA A 82 -5.84 5.34 -2.23
CA ALA A 82 -7.19 5.25 -2.82
C ALA A 82 -7.99 4.03 -2.33
N GLY A 83 -7.34 2.86 -2.29
CA GLY A 83 -7.98 1.59 -1.88
C GLY A 83 -7.56 1.08 -0.51
N GLY A 84 -6.60 1.73 0.15
CA GLY A 84 -6.07 1.29 1.44
C GLY A 84 -5.26 -0.02 1.43
N LYS A 85 -5.09 -0.67 0.27
CA LYS A 85 -4.40 -1.97 0.12
C LYS A 85 -2.92 -1.83 -0.25
N ASP A 86 -2.61 -1.29 -1.43
CA ASP A 86 -1.29 -1.52 -2.04
C ASP A 86 -0.20 -0.60 -1.49
N ARG A 87 -0.25 0.71 -1.83
CA ARG A 87 0.68 1.72 -1.28
C ARG A 87 0.64 1.79 0.25
N THR A 88 -0.56 1.63 0.83
CA THR A 88 -0.75 1.63 2.30
C THR A 88 -0.15 0.38 2.93
N GLY A 89 -0.40 -0.81 2.37
CA GLY A 89 0.12 -2.07 2.87
C GLY A 89 1.64 -2.13 2.81
N VAL A 90 2.26 -1.69 1.71
CA VAL A 90 3.74 -1.64 1.65
C VAL A 90 4.31 -0.64 2.66
N ALA A 91 3.70 0.53 2.83
CA ALA A 91 4.13 1.48 3.85
C ALA A 91 4.02 0.91 5.28
N ALA A 92 2.93 0.21 5.58
CA ALA A 92 2.74 -0.47 6.87
C ALA A 92 3.78 -1.58 7.05
N ALA A 93 4.00 -2.41 6.04
CA ALA A 93 5.01 -3.47 6.06
C ALA A 93 6.42 -2.94 6.32
N VAL A 94 6.81 -1.83 5.67
CA VAL A 94 8.11 -1.16 5.93
C VAL A 94 8.21 -0.70 7.38
N ILE A 95 7.16 -0.07 7.93
CA ILE A 95 7.15 0.38 9.33
C ILE A 95 7.28 -0.82 10.29
N LEU A 96 6.50 -1.88 10.07
CA LEU A 96 6.53 -3.09 10.90
C LEU A 96 7.89 -3.78 10.83
N SER A 97 8.52 -3.84 9.65
CA SER A 97 9.89 -4.37 9.49
C SER A 97 10.93 -3.54 10.26
N ILE A 98 10.83 -2.20 10.26
CA ILE A 98 11.72 -1.32 11.06
C ILE A 98 11.57 -1.58 12.57
N LEU A 99 10.34 -1.88 12.99
CA LEU A 99 10.00 -2.24 14.37
C LEU A 99 10.42 -3.67 14.74
N GLY A 100 10.90 -4.47 13.78
CA GLY A 100 11.37 -5.84 14.01
C GLY A 100 10.25 -6.88 14.14
N VAL A 101 9.06 -6.58 13.61
CA VAL A 101 7.94 -7.53 13.58
C VAL A 101 8.27 -8.68 12.62
N ASP A 102 7.88 -9.90 12.99
CA ASP A 102 8.12 -11.07 12.14
C ASP A 102 7.39 -10.96 10.80
N ARG A 103 8.06 -11.44 9.75
CA ARG A 103 7.56 -11.36 8.37
C ARG A 103 6.20 -12.07 8.21
N GLY A 104 5.98 -13.18 8.89
CA GLY A 104 4.68 -13.87 8.88
C GLY A 104 3.56 -12.99 9.43
N GLN A 105 3.81 -12.27 10.52
CA GLN A 105 2.83 -11.36 11.12
C GLN A 105 2.55 -10.13 10.23
N ILE A 106 3.55 -9.64 9.49
CA ILE A 106 3.36 -8.57 8.51
C ILE A 106 2.44 -9.02 7.38
N VAL A 107 2.63 -10.25 6.89
CA VAL A 107 1.76 -10.84 5.86
C VAL A 107 0.35 -11.03 6.41
N GLU A 108 0.20 -11.53 7.64
CA GLU A 108 -1.10 -11.70 8.30
C GLU A 108 -1.85 -10.37 8.43
N ASP A 109 -1.20 -9.30 8.90
CA ASP A 109 -1.77 -7.96 9.00
C ASP A 109 -2.25 -7.45 7.64
N TYR A 110 -1.42 -7.57 6.61
CA TYR A 110 -1.78 -7.19 5.25
C TYR A 110 -3.03 -7.93 4.74
N MET A 111 -3.15 -9.22 5.04
CA MET A 111 -4.27 -10.06 4.59
C MET A 111 -5.61 -9.68 5.23
N LEU A 112 -5.63 -8.99 6.38
CA LEU A 112 -6.85 -8.42 6.98
C LEU A 112 -7.57 -7.43 6.06
N THR A 113 -6.88 -6.90 5.03
CA THR A 113 -7.49 -6.08 3.98
C THR A 113 -8.68 -6.78 3.31
N ASN A 114 -8.62 -8.11 3.14
CA ASN A 114 -9.68 -8.87 2.49
C ASN A 114 -10.99 -8.91 3.30
N ASP A 115 -10.92 -8.81 4.63
CA ASP A 115 -12.10 -8.77 5.49
C ASP A 115 -12.94 -7.52 5.21
N ARG A 116 -12.29 -6.40 4.88
CA ARG A 116 -12.98 -5.15 4.52
C ARG A 116 -13.48 -5.16 3.09
N LEU A 117 -12.78 -5.83 2.18
CA LEU A 117 -13.16 -5.91 0.78
C LEU A 117 -14.32 -6.87 0.52
N THR A 118 -14.40 -7.96 1.28
CA THR A 118 -15.45 -8.97 1.15
C THR A 118 -16.73 -8.64 1.92
N ASP A 119 -16.70 -7.59 2.75
CA ASP A 119 -17.88 -6.99 3.34
C ASP A 119 -18.84 -6.53 2.24
N GLN A 120 -20.07 -7.07 2.26
CA GLN A 120 -21.12 -6.77 1.28
C GLN A 120 -21.54 -5.30 1.29
N SER A 121 -21.31 -4.59 2.40
CA SER A 121 -21.55 -3.15 2.52
C SER A 121 -20.39 -2.29 2.00
N SER A 122 -19.27 -2.90 1.64
CA SER A 122 -18.11 -2.16 1.15
C SER A 122 -18.42 -1.48 -0.18
N THR A 123 -17.84 -0.28 -0.37
CA THR A 123 -17.95 0.45 -1.64
C THR A 123 -17.35 -0.30 -2.83
N PHE A 124 -16.50 -1.30 -2.58
CA PHE A 124 -15.98 -2.19 -3.60
C PHE A 124 -17.05 -3.17 -4.08
N GLN A 125 -17.69 -3.92 -3.17
CA GLN A 125 -18.76 -4.87 -3.51
C GLN A 125 -19.95 -4.18 -4.15
N LEU A 126 -20.33 -2.99 -3.65
CA LEU A 126 -21.43 -2.23 -4.24
C LEU A 126 -21.14 -1.80 -5.68
N ARG A 127 -19.90 -1.39 -5.97
CA ARG A 127 -19.48 -1.01 -7.33
C ARG A 127 -19.25 -2.20 -8.24
N LEU A 128 -18.90 -3.36 -7.70
CA LEU A 128 -18.71 -4.57 -8.49
C LEU A 128 -19.98 -4.93 -9.28
N ALA A 129 -21.15 -4.68 -8.72
CA ALA A 129 -22.44 -4.89 -9.38
C ALA A 129 -22.66 -4.00 -10.62
N GLU A 130 -21.95 -2.87 -10.72
CA GLU A 130 -22.03 -1.93 -11.86
C GLU A 130 -21.30 -2.44 -13.11
N TYR A 131 -20.47 -3.48 -12.98
CA TYR A 131 -19.69 -4.06 -14.07
C TYR A 131 -20.36 -5.31 -14.68
N PRO A 132 -20.13 -5.59 -15.98
CA PRO A 132 -20.55 -6.83 -16.63
C PRO A 132 -20.05 -8.06 -15.88
N GLU A 133 -20.83 -9.14 -15.88
CA GLU A 133 -20.50 -10.37 -15.16
C GLU A 133 -19.12 -10.92 -15.55
N GLU A 134 -18.77 -10.89 -16.85
CA GLU A 134 -17.45 -11.31 -17.33
C GLU A 134 -16.28 -10.50 -16.77
N SER A 135 -16.48 -9.23 -16.41
CA SER A 135 -15.45 -8.35 -15.87
C SER A 135 -15.33 -8.46 -14.35
N ARG A 136 -16.36 -8.98 -13.66
CA ARG A 136 -16.39 -9.01 -12.19
C ARG A 136 -15.25 -9.84 -11.63
N ASP A 137 -15.01 -11.03 -12.18
CA ASP A 137 -13.94 -11.92 -11.75
C ASP A 137 -12.56 -11.26 -11.80
N VAL A 138 -12.29 -10.49 -12.86
CA VAL A 138 -11.03 -9.76 -13.04
C VAL A 138 -10.95 -8.58 -12.09
N LEU A 139 -12.06 -7.87 -11.89
CA LEU A 139 -12.13 -6.77 -10.93
C LEU A 139 -11.94 -7.24 -9.49
N LEU A 140 -12.52 -8.39 -9.11
CA LEU A 140 -12.24 -9.04 -7.83
C LEU A 140 -10.74 -9.36 -7.70
N ALA A 141 -10.12 -9.91 -8.75
CA ALA A 141 -8.69 -10.24 -8.72
C ALA A 141 -7.81 -9.00 -8.52
N LEU A 142 -8.16 -7.85 -9.13
CA LEU A 142 -7.48 -6.57 -8.90
C LEU A 142 -7.68 -6.04 -7.47
N GLY A 143 -8.87 -6.30 -6.89
CA GLY A 143 -9.23 -5.84 -5.56
C GLY A 143 -8.58 -6.63 -4.43
N LEU A 144 -8.56 -7.95 -4.54
CA LEU A 144 -8.12 -8.83 -3.44
C LEU A 144 -6.64 -8.62 -3.08
N ALA A 145 -6.36 -8.71 -1.79
CA ALA A 145 -5.01 -8.91 -1.26
C ALA A 145 -4.62 -10.38 -1.42
N LYS A 146 -3.36 -10.62 -1.75
CA LYS A 146 -2.74 -11.95 -1.80
C LYS A 146 -1.35 -11.88 -1.15
N PRO A 147 -0.92 -12.94 -0.44
CA PRO A 147 0.36 -12.94 0.27
C PRO A 147 1.54 -12.59 -0.64
N ASP A 148 1.55 -13.14 -1.85
CA ASP A 148 2.62 -12.96 -2.84
C ASP A 148 2.88 -11.49 -3.22
N TYR A 149 1.87 -10.61 -3.13
CA TYR A 149 2.06 -9.18 -3.36
C TYR A 149 2.96 -8.53 -2.32
N ILE A 150 2.62 -8.68 -1.04
CA ILE A 150 3.39 -8.06 0.03
C ILE A 150 4.72 -8.77 0.23
N GLU A 151 4.75 -10.09 0.03
CA GLU A 151 5.98 -10.87 0.02
C GLU A 151 6.94 -10.40 -1.08
N LEU A 152 6.43 -10.12 -2.29
CA LEU A 152 7.27 -9.60 -3.37
C LEU A 152 7.86 -8.23 -3.02
N ALA A 153 7.08 -7.31 -2.43
CA ALA A 153 7.60 -6.01 -2.01
C ALA A 153 8.72 -6.14 -0.96
N LEU A 154 8.54 -7.04 0.01
CA LEU A 154 9.56 -7.34 1.02
C LEU A 154 10.80 -8.02 0.40
N ASP A 155 10.60 -8.97 -0.53
CA ASP A 155 11.70 -9.61 -1.26
C ASP A 155 12.51 -8.63 -2.10
N VAL A 156 11.85 -7.64 -2.71
CA VAL A 156 12.54 -6.56 -3.43
C VAL A 156 13.40 -5.75 -2.47
N ILE A 157 12.88 -5.44 -1.27
CA ILE A 157 13.67 -4.75 -0.23
C ILE A 157 14.88 -5.57 0.19
N ASP A 158 14.70 -6.87 0.41
CA ASP A 158 15.78 -7.77 0.83
C ASP A 158 16.85 -7.93 -0.25
N ARG A 159 16.45 -8.17 -1.50
CA ARG A 159 17.37 -8.54 -2.59
C ARG A 159 18.02 -7.34 -3.27
N GLU A 160 17.26 -6.30 -3.56
CA GLU A 160 17.74 -5.16 -4.35
C GLU A 160 18.37 -4.07 -3.48
N PHE A 161 17.97 -3.98 -2.20
CA PHE A 161 18.46 -2.95 -1.28
C PHE A 161 19.25 -3.50 -0.10
N GLY A 162 19.44 -4.83 0.00
CA GLY A 162 20.26 -5.45 1.03
C GLY A 162 19.57 -5.57 2.40
N GLY A 163 18.24 -5.60 2.42
CA GLY A 163 17.44 -5.76 3.63
C GLY A 163 16.93 -4.44 4.20
N ILE A 164 16.08 -4.54 5.23
CA ILE A 164 15.39 -3.38 5.80
C ILE A 164 16.36 -2.35 6.38
N ASP A 165 17.45 -2.75 7.02
CA ASP A 165 18.41 -1.82 7.61
C ASP A 165 19.10 -0.95 6.55
N ALA A 166 19.54 -1.55 5.45
CA ALA A 166 20.13 -0.84 4.33
C ALA A 166 19.09 0.04 3.61
N TYR A 167 17.85 -0.45 3.44
CA TYR A 167 16.76 0.36 2.90
C TYR A 167 16.47 1.62 3.75
N VAL A 168 16.48 1.49 5.08
CA VAL A 168 16.28 2.58 6.02
C VAL A 168 17.38 3.64 5.91
N GLN A 169 18.64 3.21 5.84
CA GLN A 169 19.77 4.13 5.75
C GLN A 169 19.89 4.78 4.37
N GLU A 170 19.82 3.99 3.30
CA GLU A 170 20.17 4.43 1.95
C GLU A 170 18.98 5.00 1.19
N ARG A 171 17.76 4.47 1.41
CA ARG A 171 16.57 4.85 0.64
C ARG A 171 15.62 5.76 1.42
N LEU A 172 15.47 5.57 2.73
CA LEU A 172 14.63 6.42 3.59
C LEU A 172 15.42 7.56 4.23
N SER A 173 16.74 7.41 4.33
CA SER A 173 17.64 8.37 4.99
C SER A 173 17.16 8.70 6.41
N LEU A 174 16.76 7.67 7.17
CA LEU A 174 16.38 7.82 8.57
C LEU A 174 17.60 7.64 9.48
N THR A 175 17.73 8.56 10.42
CA THR A 175 18.75 8.51 11.47
C THR A 175 18.37 7.48 12.55
N GLN A 176 19.37 7.00 13.30
CA GLN A 176 19.11 6.13 14.44
C GLN A 176 18.18 6.78 15.47
N ALA A 177 18.30 8.09 15.69
CA ALA A 177 17.42 8.82 16.59
C ALA A 177 15.95 8.81 16.14
N GLU A 178 15.67 8.88 14.84
CA GLU A 178 14.32 8.76 14.29
C GLU A 178 13.78 7.33 14.48
N ILE A 179 14.60 6.30 14.26
CA ILE A 179 14.22 4.89 14.47
C ILE A 179 13.89 4.64 15.95
N ASP A 180 14.73 5.13 16.87
CA ASP A 180 14.52 4.99 18.30
C ASP A 180 13.27 5.74 18.77
N ALA A 181 13.01 6.93 18.22
CA ALA A 181 11.79 7.68 18.48
C ALA A 181 10.54 6.92 17.99
N LEU A 182 10.59 6.33 16.80
CA LEU A 182 9.50 5.52 16.25
C LEU A 182 9.23 4.30 17.14
N ARG A 183 10.27 3.56 17.55
CA ARG A 183 10.14 2.40 18.45
C ARG A 183 9.53 2.78 19.79
N LYS A 184 10.00 3.87 20.39
CA LYS A 184 9.47 4.38 21.66
C LYS A 184 7.99 4.76 21.58
N LEU A 185 7.52 5.23 20.41
CA LEU A 185 6.13 5.62 20.20
C LEU A 185 5.21 4.43 19.96
N LEU A 186 5.69 3.37 19.29
CA LEU A 186 4.84 2.30 18.76
C LEU A 186 4.99 0.95 19.46
N LEU A 187 6.03 0.74 20.27
CA LEU A 187 6.24 -0.49 21.03
C LEU A 187 5.90 -0.30 22.51
N GLU A 188 5.44 -1.38 23.14
CA GLU A 188 5.26 -1.44 24.59
C GLU A 188 6.64 -1.44 25.30
N PRO A 189 6.74 -0.90 26.53
CA PRO A 189 7.99 -0.84 27.31
C PRO A 189 8.58 -2.20 27.70
#